data_AF-A0A5M7PRT9-F1
#
_entry.id   AF-A0A5M7PRT9-F1
#
_cell.length_a   1.000
_cell.length_b   1.000
_cell.length_c   1.000
_cell.angle_alpha   90.00
_cell.angle_beta   90.00
_cell.angle_gamma   90.00
#
_symmetry.space_group_name_H-M   'P 1'
#
loop_
_entity.id
_entity.type
_entity.pdbx_description
1 polymer ?
#
loop_
_entity_poly.entity_id
_entity_poly.type
_entity_poly.pdbx_seq_one_letter_code
_entity_poly.pdbx_strand_id
1 'polypeptide(L)' 'MLSKTIRLIRKLIAGVSGGLVLMAIVVGIFLTATLNEGAMRIVGPLLVLVAGLVIYGLTYLIADKSDRR' A
#
# COMPACT_ATOMS: atom_id res chain seq x y z
N MET A 1 -30.96 -6.56 2.34
CA MET A 1 -29.91 -7.33 1.63
C MET A 1 -28.81 -6.45 1.05
N LEU A 2 -29.12 -5.28 0.50
CA LEU A 2 -28.16 -4.29 -0.03
C LEU A 2 -26.98 -3.96 0.91
N SER A 3 -27.24 -3.85 2.22
CA SER A 3 -26.23 -3.56 3.26
C SER A 3 -25.14 -4.64 3.35
N LYS A 4 -25.49 -5.93 3.20
CA LYS A 4 -24.50 -7.03 3.21
C LYS A 4 -23.59 -6.97 1.98
N THR A 5 -24.15 -6.70 0.80
CA THR A 5 -23.39 -6.59 -0.45
C THR A 5 -22.43 -5.39 -0.42
N ILE A 6 -22.89 -4.23 0.04
CA ILE A 6 -22.05 -3.03 0.19
C ILE A 6 -20.92 -3.28 1.18
N ARG A 7 -21.19 -3.96 2.30
CA ARG A 7 -20.16 -4.35 3.27
C ARG A 7 -19.12 -5.29 2.65
N LEU A 8 -19.57 -6.26 1.85
CA LEU A 8 -18.69 -7.21 1.17
C LEU A 8 -17.78 -6.53 0.15
N ILE A 9 -18.34 -5.66 -0.70
CA ILE A 9 -17.58 -4.89 -1.70
C ILE A 9 -16.54 -4.00 -1.02
N ARG A 10 -16.91 -3.33 0.07
CA ARG A 10 -15.99 -2.47 0.84
C ARG A 10 -14.84 -3.26 1.44
N LYS A 11 -15.11 -4.47 1.96
CA LYS A 11 -14.09 -5.38 2.49
C LYS A 11 -13.17 -5.90 1.39
N LEU A 12 -13.72 -6.18 0.20
CA LEU A 12 -12.95 -6.55 -0.99
C LEU A 12 -12.03 -5.41 -1.44
N ILE A 13 -12.55 -4.18 -1.52
CA ILE A 13 -11.77 -2.99 -1.90
C ILE A 13 -10.65 -2.74 -0.89
N ALA A 14 -10.91 -2.88 0.41
CA ALA A 14 -9.88 -2.75 1.45
C ALA A 14 -8.79 -3.82 1.35
N GLY A 15 -9.16 -5.07 1.03
CA GLY A 15 -8.19 -6.15 0.81
C GLY A 15 -7.34 -5.92 -0.44
N VAL A 16 -7.97 -5.52 -1.54
CA VAL A 16 -7.29 -5.24 -2.81
C VAL A 16 -6.40 -3.99 -2.70
N SER A 17 -6.85 -2.93 -2.04
CA SER A 17 -6.07 -1.69 -1.90
C SER A 17 -4.79 -1.92 -1.08
N GLY A 18 -4.86 -2.67 0.02
CA GLY A 18 -3.68 -3.03 0.80
C GLY A 18 -2.69 -3.86 -0.01
N GLY A 19 -3.17 -4.84 -0.78
CA GLY A 19 -2.33 -5.65 -1.67
C GLY A 19 -1.68 -4.85 -2.79
N LEU A 20 -2.41 -3.91 -3.39
CA LEU A 20 -1.90 -3.01 -4.43
C LEU A 20 -0.79 -2.10 -3.90
N VAL A 21 -0.94 -1.58 -2.67
CA VAL A 21 0.09 -0.76 -2.04
C VAL A 21 1.37 -1.59 -1.84
N LEU A 22 1.26 -2.81 -1.32
CA LEU A 22 2.43 -3.69 -1.15
C LEU A 22 3.12 -4.00 -2.49
N MET A 23 2.34 -4.27 -3.54
CA MET A 23 2.90 -4.49 -4.89
C MET A 23 3.61 -3.25 -5.42
N ALA A 24 3.02 -2.06 -5.25
CA ALA A 24 3.65 -0.80 -5.65
C ALA A 24 4.97 -0.54 -4.91
N ILE A 25 5.06 -0.92 -3.63
CA ILE A 25 6.29 -0.81 -2.84
C ILE A 25 7.38 -1.72 -3.40
N VAL A 26 7.06 -2.99 -3.64
CA VAL A 26 8.01 -3.97 -4.18
C VAL A 26 8.53 -3.54 -5.56
N VAL A 27 7.62 -3.13 -6.44
CA VAL A 27 7.99 -2.63 -7.77
C VAL A 27 8.81 -1.34 -7.68
N GLY A 28 8.42 -0.40 -6.83
CA GLY A 28 9.15 0.86 -6.63
C GLY A 28 10.56 0.65 -6.07
N ILE A 29 10.73 -0.27 -5.13
CA ILE A 29 12.04 -0.70 -4.61
C ILE A 29 12.90 -1.25 -5.75
N PHE A 30 12.33 -2.14 -6.56
CA PHE A 30 13.05 -2.75 -7.66
C PHE A 30 13.48 -1.71 -8.71
N LEU A 31 12.58 -0.81 -9.10
CA LEU A 31 12.86 0.27 -10.05
C LEU A 31 13.94 1.22 -9.51
N THR A 32 13.82 1.66 -8.25
CA THR A 32 14.81 2.56 -7.65
C THR A 32 16.18 1.91 -7.44
N ALA A 33 16.24 0.58 -7.23
CA ALA A 33 17.49 -0.17 -7.13
C ALA A 33 18.15 -0.49 -8.48
N THR A 34 17.40 -0.42 -9.58
CA THR A 34 17.88 -0.79 -10.92
C THR A 34 18.16 0.42 -11.81
N LEU A 35 17.40 1.50 -11.65
CA LEU A 35 17.51 2.71 -12.47
C LEU A 35 18.43 3.78 -11.89
N ASN A 36 18.75 3.71 -10.59
CA ASN A 36 19.66 4.67 -9.95
C ASN A 36 21.09 4.12 -9.83
N GLU A 37 22.05 5.03 -9.85
CA GLU A 37 23.48 4.75 -9.68
C GLU A 37 24.02 5.30 -8.35
N GLY A 38 25.22 4.86 -7.97
CA GLY A 38 25.90 5.31 -6.75
C GLY A 38 25.08 5.08 -5.48
N ALA A 39 25.12 6.03 -4.54
CA ALA A 39 24.42 5.92 -3.25
C ALA A 39 22.90 5.85 -3.40
N MET A 40 22.32 6.46 -4.45
CA MET A 40 20.88 6.48 -4.68
C MET A 40 20.31 5.11 -5.02
N ARG A 41 21.15 4.17 -5.47
CA ARG A 41 20.78 2.77 -5.67
C ARG A 41 20.37 2.06 -4.37
N ILE A 42 20.87 2.53 -3.22
CA ILE A 42 20.57 1.99 -1.89
C ILE A 42 19.56 2.89 -1.16
N VAL A 43 19.77 4.21 -1.21
CA VAL A 43 18.91 5.19 -0.53
C VAL A 43 17.51 5.23 -1.16
N GLY A 44 17.40 5.15 -2.49
CA GLY A 44 16.13 5.16 -3.20
C GLY A 44 15.16 4.07 -2.73
N PRO A 45 15.57 2.78 -2.75
CA PRO A 45 14.78 1.69 -2.21
C PRO A 45 14.34 1.88 -0.76
N LEU A 46 15.23 2.39 0.11
CA LEU A 46 14.92 2.65 1.51
C LEU A 46 13.83 3.74 1.66
N LEU A 47 13.91 4.81 0.86
CA LEU A 47 12.90 5.85 0.86
C LEU A 47 11.54 5.32 0.36
N VAL A 48 11.53 4.49 -0.69
CA VAL A 48 10.31 3.85 -1.18
C VAL A 48 9.70 2.94 -0.12
N LEU A 49 10.53 2.17 0.59
CA LEU A 49 10.07 1.31 1.68
C LEU A 49 9.40 2.12 2.79
N VAL A 50 10.04 3.20 3.26
CA VAL A 50 9.52 4.05 4.33
C VAL A 50 8.23 4.75 3.90
N ALA A 51 8.22 5.40 2.73
CA ALA A 51 7.04 6.07 2.20
C ALA A 51 5.89 5.07 1.98
N GLY A 52 6.22 3.90 1.44
CA GLY A 52 5.32 2.78 1.25
C GLY A 52 4.65 2.31 2.54
N LEU A 53 5.44 2.12 3.60
CA LEU A 53 4.95 1.66 4.89
C LEU A 53 4.02 2.70 5.53
N VAL A 54 4.33 3.99 5.39
CA VAL A 54 3.47 5.09 5.84
C VAL A 54 2.13 5.06 5.09
N ILE A 55 2.15 4.94 3.77
CA ILE A 55 0.94 4.86 2.94
C ILE A 55 0.12 3.61 3.28
N TYR A 56 0.77 2.47 3.46
CA TYR A 56 0.12 1.22 3.85
C TYR A 56 -0.56 1.34 5.22
N GLY A 57 0.15 1.90 6.22
CA GLY A 57 -0.40 2.16 7.54
C GLY A 57 -1.60 3.11 7.50
N LEU A 58 -1.54 4.18 6.70
CA LEU A 58 -2.66 5.09 6.51
C LEU A 58 -3.86 4.39 5.84
N THR A 59 -3.60 3.57 4.82
CA THR A 59 -4.65 2.79 4.12
C THR A 59 -5.33 1.82 5.07
N TYR A 60 -4.56 1.17 5.95
CA TYR A 60 -5.06 0.30 6.99
C TYR A 60 -5.89 1.05 8.03
N LEU A 61 -5.44 2.21 8.52
CA LEU A 61 -6.19 3.04 9.47
C LEU A 61 -7.53 3.54 8.90
N ILE A 62 -7.56 3.87 7.62
CA ILE A 62 -8.79 4.26 6.91
C ILE A 62 -9.74 3.06 6.83
N ALA A 63 -9.20 1.88 6.52
CA ALA A 63 -9.99 0.65 6.48
C ALA A 63 -10.56 0.28 7.87
N ASP A 64 -9.75 0.36 8.95
CA ASP A 64 -10.18 0.06 10.33
C ASP A 64 -11.28 1.03 10.81
N LYS A 65 -11.14 2.33 10.52
CA LYS A 65 -12.18 3.32 10.84
C LYS A 65 -13.50 3.05 10.09
N SER A 66 -13.43 2.46 8.91
CA SER A 66 -14.59 2.15 8.08
C SER A 66 -15.40 0.95 8.58
N ASP A 67 -14.77 0.01 9.31
CA ASP A 67 -15.43 -1.20 9.82
C ASP A 67 -16.09 -0.99 11.21
N ARG A 68 -15.86 0.16 11.87
CA ARG A 68 -16.47 0.51 13.18
C ARG A 68 -17.86 1.17 13.11
N ARG A 69 -18.45 1.37 11.94
CA ARG A 69 -19.80 1.95 11.77
C ARG A 69 -20.79 0.97 11.15
#